data_AF-A0A6N2SF31-F1
#
_entry.id   AF-A0A6N2SF31-F1
#
_cell.length_a   1.000
_cell.length_b   1.000
_cell.length_c   1.000
_cell.angle_alpha   90.00
_cell.angle_beta   90.00
_cell.angle_gamma   90.00
#
_symmetry.space_group_name_H-M   'P 1'
#
loop_
_entity.id
_entity.type
_entity.pdbx_description
1 polymer ?
#
loop_
_entity_poly.entity_id
_entity_poly.type
_entity_poly.pdbx_seq_one_letter_code
_entity_poly.pdbx_strand_id
1 'polypeptide(L)'
;MCLFLQKAYKQIDNYYINQIFSERMKKRFVLLLACLLAGIGLAIAQTPKTITGVVISEEDNQPVVGASVLVKGTAIGTTTNVDGKFTISNVPSSARTKSIGYPLS
;
A
#
# COMPACT_ATOMS: atom_id res chain seq x y z
N MET A 1 -23.51 -32.75 56.46
CA MET A 1 -23.87 -33.24 55.11
C MET A 1 -24.25 -32.10 54.15
N CYS A 2 -25.27 -31.30 54.46
CA CYS A 2 -25.83 -30.28 53.54
C CYS A 2 -24.84 -29.20 53.08
N LEU A 3 -24.03 -28.64 54.00
CA LEU A 3 -23.03 -27.60 53.68
C LEU A 3 -21.90 -28.09 52.77
N PHE A 4 -21.53 -29.38 52.85
CA PHE A 4 -20.51 -29.97 51.98
C PHE A 4 -21.02 -30.10 50.55
N LEU A 5 -22.28 -30.52 50.38
CA LEU A 5 -22.93 -30.57 49.06
C LEU A 5 -23.09 -29.18 48.45
N GLN A 6 -23.48 -28.19 49.24
CA GLN A 6 -23.61 -26.81 48.77
C GLN A 6 -22.25 -26.22 48.34
N LYS A 7 -21.17 -26.52 49.08
CA LYS A 7 -19.82 -26.05 48.73
C LYS A 7 -19.29 -26.75 47.48
N ALA A 8 -19.54 -28.04 47.33
CA ALA A 8 -19.20 -28.81 46.14
C ALA A 8 -19.94 -28.31 44.90
N TYR A 9 -21.25 -28.04 45.01
CA TYR A 9 -22.05 -27.51 43.91
C TYR A 9 -21.53 -26.14 43.44
N LYS A 10 -21.26 -25.22 44.37
CA LYS A 10 -20.69 -23.89 44.06
C LYS A 10 -19.28 -23.97 43.45
N GLN A 11 -18.47 -24.96 43.85
CA GLN A 11 -17.16 -25.23 43.25
C GLN A 11 -17.29 -25.66 41.79
N ILE A 12 -18.25 -26.54 41.49
CA ILE A 12 -18.53 -27.06 40.15
C ILE A 12 -19.05 -25.93 39.24
N ASP A 13 -19.99 -25.12 39.70
CA ASP A 13 -20.50 -23.97 38.93
C ASP A 13 -19.40 -22.96 38.61
N ASN A 14 -18.56 -22.62 39.59
CA ASN A 14 -17.42 -21.72 39.37
C ASN A 14 -16.41 -22.31 38.36
N TYR A 15 -16.19 -23.62 38.37
CA TYR A 15 -15.34 -24.27 37.39
C TYR A 15 -15.90 -24.13 35.97
N TYR A 16 -17.20 -24.43 35.76
CA TYR A 16 -17.84 -24.30 34.46
C TYR A 16 -17.91 -22.85 33.97
N ILE A 17 -18.18 -21.88 34.86
CA ILE A 17 -18.20 -20.45 34.52
C ILE A 17 -16.83 -19.99 34.04
N ASN A 18 -15.75 -20.36 34.75
CA ASN A 18 -14.39 -20.00 34.34
C ASN A 18 -13.98 -20.69 33.04
N GLN A 19 -14.40 -21.93 32.81
CA GLN A 19 -14.14 -22.64 31.57
C GLN A 19 -14.82 -21.97 30.38
N ILE A 20 -16.09 -21.58 30.51
CA ILE A 20 -16.85 -20.85 29.47
C ILE A 20 -16.23 -19.47 29.21
N PHE A 21 -15.83 -18.76 30.27
CA PHE A 21 -15.20 -17.44 30.14
C PHE A 21 -13.85 -17.53 29.41
N SER A 22 -13.00 -18.49 29.76
CA SER A 22 -11.73 -18.77 29.08
C SER A 22 -11.92 -19.02 27.59
N GLU A 23 -12.88 -19.86 27.19
CA GLU A 23 -13.13 -20.17 25.78
C GLU A 23 -13.68 -18.97 24.99
N ARG A 24 -14.53 -18.14 25.62
CA ARG A 24 -15.01 -16.90 25.00
C ARG A 24 -13.90 -15.86 24.85
N MET A 25 -12.99 -15.75 25.82
CA MET A 25 -11.85 -14.83 25.77
C MET A 25 -10.82 -15.24 24.71
N LYS A 26 -10.52 -16.55 24.57
CA LYS A 26 -9.64 -17.06 23.51
C LYS A 26 -10.19 -16.78 22.11
N LYS A 27 -11.48 -17.01 21.86
CA LYS A 27 -12.10 -16.72 20.55
C LYS A 27 -12.05 -15.25 20.17
N ARG A 28 -12.29 -14.36 21.13
CA ARG A 28 -12.17 -12.90 20.93
C ARG A 28 -10.72 -12.48 20.67
N PHE A 29 -9.77 -13.06 21.39
CA PHE A 29 -8.35 -12.79 21.19
C PHE A 29 -7.86 -13.27 19.83
N VAL A 30 -8.25 -14.47 19.40
CA VAL A 30 -7.94 -15.02 18.06
C VAL A 30 -8.56 -14.14 16.97
N LEU A 31 -9.80 -13.67 17.14
CA LEU A 31 -10.45 -12.77 16.19
C LEU A 31 -9.74 -11.41 16.09
N LEU A 32 -9.34 -10.82 17.22
CA LEU A 32 -8.57 -9.57 17.24
C LEU A 32 -7.20 -9.74 16.57
N LEU A 33 -6.51 -10.84 16.83
CA LEU A 33 -5.22 -11.15 16.20
C LEU A 33 -5.38 -11.33 14.68
N ALA A 34 -6.40 -12.06 14.24
CA ALA A 34 -6.69 -12.24 12.81
C ALA A 34 -7.00 -10.90 12.09
N CYS A 35 -7.77 -10.01 12.72
CA CYS A 35 -8.01 -8.66 12.20
C CYS A 35 -6.73 -7.83 12.12
N LEU A 36 -5.85 -7.92 13.13
CA LEU A 36 -4.58 -7.20 13.13
C LEU A 36 -3.64 -7.68 12.00
N LEU A 37 -3.55 -8.99 11.77
CA LEU A 37 -2.74 -9.53 10.67
C LEU A 37 -3.31 -9.16 9.29
N ALA A 38 -4.63 -9.11 9.14
CA ALA A 38 -5.27 -8.73 7.86
C ALA A 38 -5.03 -7.25 7.49
N GLY A 39 -4.87 -6.36 8.48
CA GLY A 39 -4.64 -4.93 8.24
C GLY A 39 -3.26 -4.57 7.68
N ILE A 40 -2.25 -5.42 7.89
CA ILE A 40 -0.86 -5.14 7.50
C ILE A 40 -0.68 -5.19 5.97
N GLY A 41 -1.49 -5.99 5.26
CA GLY A 41 -1.38 -6.17 3.81
C GLY A 41 -1.79 -4.96 2.95
N LEU A 42 -2.51 -3.98 3.52
CA LEU A 42 -3.02 -2.82 2.78
C LEU A 42 -2.02 -1.65 2.69
N ALA A 43 -0.89 -1.71 3.38
CA ALA A 43 0.07 -0.61 3.46
C ALA A 43 1.13 -0.58 2.32
N ILE A 44 1.21 -1.60 1.47
CA ILE A 44 2.26 -1.75 0.43
C ILE A 44 1.79 -1.29 -0.97
N ALA A 45 0.83 -0.35 -1.06
CA ALA A 45 0.28 0.08 -2.37
C ALA A 45 0.95 1.34 -2.96
N GLN A 46 1.91 1.96 -2.27
CA GLN A 46 2.55 3.20 -2.72
C GLN A 46 4.01 2.97 -3.15
N THR A 47 4.26 2.02 -4.03
CA THR A 47 5.58 1.93 -4.68
C THR A 47 5.69 3.05 -5.72
N PRO A 48 6.62 4.02 -5.55
CA PRO A 48 6.83 5.05 -6.53
C PRO A 48 7.24 4.45 -7.86
N LYS A 49 6.46 4.70 -8.92
CA LYS A 49 6.80 4.20 -10.25
C LYS A 49 7.91 5.07 -10.83
N THR A 50 8.93 4.43 -11.39
CA THR A 50 9.93 5.10 -12.21
C THR A 50 9.54 4.93 -13.68
N ILE A 51 9.52 6.04 -14.42
CA ILE A 51 9.21 6.06 -15.86
C ILE A 51 10.46 6.48 -16.60
N THR A 52 10.87 5.67 -17.59
CA THR A 52 12.00 5.95 -18.47
C THR A 52 11.55 5.92 -19.92
N GLY A 53 12.18 6.71 -20.77
CA GLY A 53 11.90 6.69 -22.20
C GLY A 53 12.92 7.51 -22.99
N VAL A 54 12.70 7.56 -24.30
CA VAL A 54 13.47 8.37 -25.25
C VAL A 54 12.50 9.26 -26.00
N VAL A 55 12.83 10.54 -26.17
CA VAL A 55 12.11 11.46 -27.03
C VAL A 55 12.81 11.49 -28.38
N ILE A 56 12.06 11.15 -29.43
CA ILE A 56 12.53 11.13 -30.82
C ILE A 56 11.67 12.13 -31.59
N SER A 57 12.31 12.92 -32.44
CA SER A 57 11.65 13.85 -33.36
C SER A 57 11.05 13.09 -34.55
N GLU A 58 9.83 13.46 -34.94
CA GLU A 58 9.12 12.83 -36.05
C GLU A 58 9.70 13.23 -37.42
N GLU A 59 10.29 14.42 -37.53
CA GLU A 59 10.76 14.98 -38.80
C GLU A 59 12.03 14.30 -39.33
N ASP A 60 12.95 13.99 -38.42
CA ASP A 60 14.31 13.54 -38.73
C ASP A 60 14.69 12.23 -38.01
N ASN A 61 13.79 11.66 -37.20
CA ASN A 61 14.03 10.46 -36.38
C ASN A 61 15.24 10.57 -35.44
N GLN A 62 15.64 11.79 -35.09
CA GLN A 62 16.77 12.03 -34.19
C GLN A 62 16.32 12.18 -32.73
N PRO A 63 17.19 11.86 -31.75
CA PRO A 63 16.90 12.12 -30.34
C PRO A 63 16.79 13.62 -30.05
N VAL A 64 15.75 14.01 -29.31
CA VAL A 64 15.54 15.41 -28.94
C VAL A 64 16.23 15.72 -27.63
N VAL A 65 17.25 16.58 -27.68
CA VAL A 65 17.99 17.04 -26.51
C VAL A 65 17.28 18.24 -25.87
N GLY A 66 17.16 18.24 -24.53
CA GLY A 66 16.55 19.35 -23.79
C GLY A 66 15.02 19.43 -23.87
N ALA A 67 14.35 18.40 -24.39
CA ALA A 67 12.90 18.33 -24.41
C ALA A 67 12.34 18.25 -22.98
N SER A 68 11.26 19.00 -22.71
CA SER A 68 10.57 18.97 -21.42
C SER A 68 9.52 17.86 -21.40
N VAL A 69 9.65 16.93 -20.44
CA VAL A 69 8.74 15.81 -20.23
C VAL A 69 8.02 16.02 -18.90
N LEU A 70 6.70 16.21 -18.95
CA LEU A 70 5.87 16.44 -17.76
C LEU A 70 4.85 15.31 -17.57
N VAL A 71 4.67 14.87 -16.32
CA VAL A 71 3.64 13.91 -15.95
C VAL A 71 2.30 14.64 -15.77
N LYS A 72 1.31 14.28 -16.58
CA LYS A 72 0.00 14.95 -16.61
C LYS A 72 -0.68 14.92 -15.25
N GLY A 73 -1.16 16.08 -14.82
CA GLY A 73 -1.86 16.23 -13.53
C GLY A 73 -0.92 16.34 -12.33
N THR A 74 0.38 16.47 -12.56
CA THR A 74 1.39 16.68 -11.51
C THR A 74 2.35 17.81 -11.92
N ALA A 75 3.11 18.34 -10.97
CA ALA A 75 4.23 19.24 -11.23
C ALA A 75 5.56 18.49 -11.49
N ILE A 76 5.51 17.16 -11.63
CA ILE A 76 6.70 16.32 -11.78
C ILE A 76 7.07 16.25 -13.26
N GLY A 77 8.29 16.66 -13.59
CA GLY A 77 8.85 16.57 -14.93
C GLY A 77 10.37 16.47 -14.92
N THR A 78 10.94 16.24 -16.09
CA THR A 78 12.38 16.20 -16.32
C THR A 78 12.69 16.70 -17.73
N THR A 79 13.94 17.05 -17.99
CA THR A 79 14.45 17.31 -19.33
C THR A 79 15.17 16.09 -19.88
N THR A 80 15.18 15.91 -21.20
CA THR A 80 15.95 14.85 -21.87
C THR A 80 17.43 15.16 -21.93
N ASN A 81 18.27 14.11 -21.92
CA ASN A 81 19.72 14.23 -22.06
C ASN A 81 20.16 14.28 -23.54
N VAL A 82 21.47 14.19 -23.79
CA VAL A 82 22.07 14.19 -25.15
C VAL A 82 21.64 13.02 -26.05
N ASP A 83 21.19 11.91 -25.45
CA ASP A 83 20.65 10.76 -26.17
C ASP A 83 19.12 10.83 -26.31
N GLY A 84 18.49 11.95 -25.95
CA GLY A 84 17.03 12.08 -25.87
C GLY A 84 16.37 11.26 -24.74
N LYS A 85 17.15 10.62 -23.86
CA LYS A 85 16.66 9.80 -22.76
C LYS A 85 16.16 10.65 -21.60
N PHE A 86 15.12 10.19 -20.93
CA PHE A 86 14.61 10.78 -19.71
C PHE A 86 14.31 9.72 -18.65
N THR A 87 14.36 10.13 -17.38
CA THR A 87 13.95 9.31 -16.23
C THR A 87 13.19 10.17 -15.25
N ILE A 88 11.97 9.76 -14.91
CA ILE A 88 11.12 10.42 -13.91
C ILE A 88 10.86 9.42 -12.78
N SER A 89 11.40 9.74 -11.61
CA SER A 89 11.19 8.98 -10.37
C SER A 89 9.95 9.49 -9.64
N ASN A 90 9.41 8.67 -8.73
CA ASN A 90 8.33 9.07 -7.82
C ASN A 90 7.01 9.47 -8.51
N VAL A 91 6.68 8.80 -9.62
CA VAL A 91 5.41 9.03 -10.33
C VAL A 91 4.25 8.40 -9.54
N PRO A 92 3.22 9.18 -9.18
CA PRO A 92 2.01 8.65 -8.54
C PRO A 92 1.35 7.60 -9.43
N SER A 93 0.84 6.51 -8.84
CA SER A 93 0.21 5.41 -9.57
C SER A 93 -1.02 5.83 -10.38
N SER A 94 -1.66 6.94 -10.02
CA SER A 94 -2.80 7.54 -10.74
C SER A 94 -2.41 8.37 -11.96
N ALA A 95 -1.13 8.69 -12.14
CA ALA A 95 -0.68 9.63 -13.16
C ALA A 95 -0.32 8.92 -14.48
N ARG A 96 -0.87 9.41 -15.59
CA ARG A 96 -0.53 8.97 -16.96
C ARG A 96 0.41 9.99 -17.61
N THR A 97 1.44 9.53 -18.32
CA THR A 97 2.33 10.42 -19.08
C THR A 97 1.61 10.85 -20.37
N LYS A 98 1.34 12.15 -20.54
CA LYS A 98 0.75 12.71 -21.78
C LYS A 98 1.04 14.21 -21.92
N SER A 99 2.31 14.58 -22.05
CA SER A 99 2.74 15.87 -22.62
C SER A 99 4.26 15.86 -22.89
N ILE A 100 4.63 15.88 -24.16
CA ILE A 100 5.98 16.21 -24.64
C ILE A 100 5.82 17.58 -25.29
N GLY A 101 6.44 18.60 -24.70
CA GLY A 101 6.41 19.96 -25.22
C GLY A 101 7.81 20.36 -25.69
N TYR A 102 7.94 20.71 -26.97
CA TYR A 102 9.13 21.32 -27.53
C TYR A 102 8.99 22.86 -27.42
N PRO A 103 10.00 23.59 -26.92
CA PRO A 103 9.99 25.04 -27.04
C PRO A 103 10.21 25.40 -28.52
N LEU A 104 9.19 25.95 -29.16
CA LEU A 104 9.33 26.66 -30.43
C LEU A 104 10.07 27.97 -30.15
N SER A 105 11.26 28.12 -30.70
CA SER A 105 11.92 29.41 -30.93
C SER A 105 11.96 29.68 -32.42
#